data_AF-A0A7C9DJN3-F1
#
_entry.id   AF-A0A7C9DJN3-F1
#
_cell.length_a   1.000
_cell.length_b   1.000
_cell.length_c   1.000
_cell.angle_alpha   90.00
_cell.angle_beta   90.00
_cell.angle_gamma   90.00
#
_symmetry.space_group_name_H-M   'P 1'
#
loop_
_entity.id
_entity.type
_entity.pdbx_description
1 polymer ?
#
loop_
_entity_poly.entity_id
_entity_poly.type
_entity_poly.pdbx_seq_one_letter_code
_entity_poly.pdbx_strand_id
1 'polypeptide(L)'
;GILSIISLFGSLLGGKTSDSIGRKWTMALAAVVFQTGAAIMAVASNFRVLLLGRLFAGIGIGFGIMIAPVYIAEIAPAVARGSLTSFPEIFINFGILLGYVSNYAFSGLPAHINWRIML
;
A
#
# COMPACT_ATOMS: atom_id res chain seq x y z
N GLY A 1 -10.27 -4.46 -9.76
CA GLY A 1 -9.86 -5.40 -10.82
C GLY A 1 -8.35 -5.49 -10.92
N ILE A 2 -7.72 -4.62 -11.71
CA ILE A 2 -6.28 -4.73 -12.04
C ILE A 2 -5.36 -4.73 -10.81
N LEU A 3 -5.63 -3.86 -9.82
CA LEU A 3 -4.85 -3.74 -8.57
C LEU A 3 -4.73 -5.06 -7.80
N SER A 4 -5.82 -5.81 -7.70
CA SER A 4 -5.86 -7.06 -6.94
C SER A 4 -5.04 -8.15 -7.62
N ILE A 5 -5.07 -8.21 -8.96
CA ILE A 5 -4.27 -9.15 -9.74
C ILE A 5 -2.78 -8.81 -9.58
N ILE A 6 -2.42 -7.54 -9.70
CA ILE A 6 -1.02 -7.08 -9.60
C ILE A 6 -0.49 -7.23 -8.18
N SER A 7 -1.32 -6.97 -7.17
CA SER A 7 -1.01 -7.23 -5.76
C SER A 7 -0.76 -8.71 -5.49
N LEU A 8 -1.45 -9.62 -6.18
CA LEU A 8 -1.26 -11.06 -6.03
C LEU A 8 0.12 -11.50 -6.54
N PHE A 9 0.50 -11.03 -7.74
CA PHE A 9 1.84 -11.25 -8.29
C PHE A 9 2.93 -10.53 -7.46
N GLY A 10 2.66 -9.31 -7.01
CA GLY A 10 3.56 -8.53 -6.15
C GLY A 10 3.81 -9.20 -4.80
N SER A 11 2.79 -9.81 -4.19
CA SER A 11 2.94 -10.60 -2.95
C SER A 11 3.80 -11.87 -3.18
N LEU A 12 3.57 -12.60 -4.28
CA LEU A 12 4.34 -13.80 -4.63
C LEU A 12 5.84 -13.50 -4.82
N LEU A 13 6.14 -12.42 -5.55
CA LEU A 13 7.51 -11.95 -5.80
C LEU A 13 8.12 -11.29 -4.55
N GLY A 14 7.28 -10.68 -3.71
CA GLY A 14 7.66 -10.02 -2.47
C GLY A 14 8.24 -10.97 -1.43
N GLY A 15 7.70 -12.17 -1.31
CA GLY A 15 8.27 -13.20 -0.43
C GLY A 15 9.68 -13.62 -0.82
N LYS A 16 9.90 -13.96 -2.09
CA LYS A 16 11.24 -14.34 -2.57
C LYS A 16 12.25 -13.19 -2.48
N THR A 17 11.80 -11.96 -2.75
CA THR A 17 12.68 -10.77 -2.66
C THR A 17 13.02 -10.45 -1.20
N SER A 18 12.07 -10.61 -0.28
CA SER A 18 12.27 -10.41 1.16
C SER A 18 13.30 -11.36 1.75
N ASP A 19 13.30 -12.62 1.32
CA ASP A 19 14.27 -13.62 1.78
C ASP A 19 15.68 -13.38 1.21
N SER A 20 15.82 -12.73 0.04
CA SER A 20 17.13 -12.44 -0.58
C SER A 20 17.76 -11.11 -0.16
N ILE A 21 16.97 -10.03 -0.04
CA ILE A 21 17.48 -8.66 0.21
C ILE A 21 17.42 -8.27 1.69
N GLY A 22 16.66 -9.02 2.49
CA GLY A 22 16.44 -8.76 3.91
C GLY A 22 15.22 -7.88 4.17
N ARG A 23 14.46 -8.23 5.22
CA ARG A 23 13.12 -7.69 5.53
C ARG A 23 13.04 -6.17 5.69
N LYS A 24 14.08 -5.54 6.27
CA LYS A 24 14.10 -4.09 6.47
C LYS A 24 14.19 -3.31 5.15
N TRP A 25 14.97 -3.82 4.21
CA TRP A 25 15.23 -3.17 2.92
C TRP A 25 14.09 -3.38 1.95
N THR A 26 13.45 -4.54 2.00
CA THR A 26 12.24 -4.80 1.21
C THR A 26 11.05 -3.97 1.68
N MET A 27 10.94 -3.69 2.98
CA MET A 27 9.92 -2.77 3.50
C MET A 27 10.16 -1.32 3.03
N ALA A 28 11.42 -0.86 3.02
CA ALA A 28 11.77 0.46 2.50
C ALA A 28 11.52 0.57 0.98
N LEU A 29 11.90 -0.45 0.21
CA LEU A 29 11.61 -0.51 -1.23
C LEU A 29 10.10 -0.51 -1.50
N ALA A 30 9.31 -1.27 -0.74
CA ALA A 30 7.85 -1.28 -0.86
C ALA A 30 7.25 0.11 -0.64
N ALA A 31 7.72 0.83 0.39
CA ALA A 31 7.28 2.20 0.67
C ALA A 31 7.63 3.16 -0.49
N VAL A 32 8.84 3.09 -1.03
CA VAL A 32 9.26 3.93 -2.18
C VAL A 32 8.45 3.61 -3.44
N VAL A 33 8.21 2.33 -3.73
CA VAL A 33 7.40 1.90 -4.88
C VAL A 33 5.94 2.32 -4.72
N PHE A 34 5.41 2.25 -3.50
CA PHE A 34 4.07 2.75 -3.20
C PHE A 34 3.97 4.28 -3.37
N GLN A 35 4.93 5.02 -2.84
CA GLN A 35 4.97 6.48 -2.94
C GLN A 35 5.08 6.96 -4.39
N THR A 36 5.91 6.29 -5.20
CA THR A 36 6.04 6.60 -6.63
C THR A 36 4.75 6.26 -7.39
N GLY A 37 4.10 5.13 -7.07
CA GLY A 37 2.78 4.80 -7.60
C GLY A 37 1.71 5.85 -7.29
N ALA A 38 1.65 6.33 -6.04
CA ALA A 38 0.75 7.40 -5.62
C ALA A 38 1.03 8.74 -6.34
N ALA A 39 2.31 9.13 -6.45
CA ALA A 39 2.69 10.34 -7.17
C ALA A 39 2.32 10.29 -8.66
N ILE A 40 2.50 9.15 -9.32
CA ILE A 40 2.11 8.94 -10.72
C ILE A 40 0.58 9.02 -10.87
N MET A 41 -0.18 8.48 -9.92
CA MET A 41 -1.65 8.58 -9.92
C MET A 41 -2.12 10.03 -9.72
N ALA A 42 -1.48 10.81 -8.85
CA ALA A 42 -1.83 12.20 -8.61
C ALA A 42 -1.64 13.10 -9.85
N VAL A 43 -0.57 12.87 -10.63
CA VAL A 43 -0.25 13.63 -11.84
C VAL A 43 -0.93 13.05 -13.09
N ALA A 44 -1.67 11.94 -12.97
CA ALA A 44 -2.20 11.22 -14.13
C ALA A 44 -3.14 12.10 -14.98
N SER A 45 -2.72 12.43 -16.19
CA SER A 45 -3.49 13.18 -17.19
C SER A 45 -4.28 12.27 -18.14
N ASN A 46 -3.94 10.98 -18.19
CA ASN A 46 -4.46 10.03 -19.16
C ASN A 46 -4.72 8.66 -18.53
N PHE A 47 -5.69 7.90 -19.04
CA PHE A 47 -6.08 6.58 -18.48
C PHE A 47 -4.89 5.60 -18.39
N ARG A 48 -3.98 5.65 -19.36
CA ARG A 48 -2.75 4.83 -19.37
C ARG A 48 -1.78 5.16 -18.23
N VAL A 49 -1.64 6.44 -17.88
CA VAL A 49 -0.78 6.89 -16.78
C VAL A 49 -1.39 6.48 -15.43
N LEU A 50 -2.71 6.57 -15.31
CA LEU A 50 -3.44 6.10 -14.13
C LEU A 50 -3.31 4.58 -13.97
N LEU A 51 -3.34 3.81 -15.06
CA LEU A 51 -3.11 2.36 -15.04
C LEU A 51 -1.69 2.01 -14.59
N LEU A 52 -0.67 2.73 -15.08
CA LEU A 52 0.72 2.57 -14.65
C LEU A 52 0.90 2.89 -13.16
N GLY A 53 0.34 4.00 -12.67
CA GLY A 53 0.40 4.34 -11.24
C GLY A 53 -0.24 3.25 -10.36
N ARG A 54 -1.35 2.65 -10.81
CA ARG A 54 -1.99 1.51 -10.12
C ARG A 54 -1.15 0.24 -10.16
N LEU A 55 -0.37 0.00 -11.22
CA LEU A 55 0.59 -1.10 -11.27
C LEU A 55 1.66 -0.96 -10.19
N PHE A 56 2.30 0.19 -10.11
CA PHE A 56 3.32 0.46 -9.09
C PHE A 56 2.73 0.43 -7.67
N ALA A 57 1.58 1.05 -7.45
CA ALA A 57 0.91 1.02 -6.15
C ALA A 57 0.53 -0.40 -5.74
N GLY A 58 0.01 -1.23 -6.65
CA GLY A 58 -0.35 -2.62 -6.37
C GLY A 58 0.85 -3.49 -5.98
N ILE A 59 2.01 -3.28 -6.61
CA ILE A 59 3.26 -3.94 -6.24
C ILE A 59 3.68 -3.48 -4.83
N GLY A 60 3.71 -2.17 -4.57
CA GLY A 60 4.08 -1.63 -3.26
C GLY A 60 3.20 -2.15 -2.11
N ILE A 61 1.88 -2.18 -2.32
CA ILE A 61 0.92 -2.73 -1.35
C ILE A 61 1.17 -4.22 -1.11
N GLY A 62 1.35 -5.01 -2.17
CA GLY A 62 1.57 -6.46 -2.09
C GLY A 62 2.83 -6.82 -1.30
N PHE A 63 3.92 -6.09 -1.51
CA PHE A 63 5.15 -6.25 -0.72
C PHE A 63 4.94 -5.81 0.73
N GLY A 64 4.35 -4.62 0.96
CA GLY A 64 4.18 -4.05 2.30
C GLY A 64 3.31 -4.90 3.22
N ILE A 65 2.15 -5.37 2.73
CA ILE A 65 1.20 -6.18 3.52
C ILE A 65 1.82 -7.52 3.93
N MET A 66 2.65 -8.13 3.07
CA MET A 66 3.26 -9.42 3.39
C MET A 66 4.43 -9.28 4.38
N ILE A 67 5.27 -8.26 4.22
CA ILE A 67 6.51 -8.11 4.99
C ILE A 67 6.27 -7.50 6.37
N ALA A 68 5.31 -6.58 6.51
CA ALA A 68 5.05 -5.88 7.77
C ALA A 68 4.75 -6.80 8.97
N PRO A 69 3.74 -7.71 8.92
CA PRO A 69 3.44 -8.59 10.05
C PRO A 69 4.55 -9.61 10.28
N VAL A 70 5.23 -10.03 9.22
CA VAL A 70 6.32 -11.01 9.24
C VAL A 70 7.56 -10.44 9.96
N TYR A 71 7.96 -9.21 9.63
CA TYR A 71 9.04 -8.49 10.31
C TYR A 71 8.73 -8.25 11.80
N ILE A 72 7.49 -7.84 12.11
CA ILE A 72 7.05 -7.64 13.49
C ILE A 72 7.06 -8.96 14.27
N ALA A 73 6.60 -10.06 13.68
CA ALA A 73 6.63 -11.37 14.32
C ALA A 73 8.06 -11.84 14.66
N GLU A 74 9.05 -11.47 13.83
CA GLU A 74 10.45 -11.82 14.05
C GLU A 74 11.10 -11.03 15.20
N ILE A 75 10.75 -9.75 15.35
CA ILE A 75 11.34 -8.88 16.39
C ILE A 75 10.54 -8.94 17.70
N ALA A 76 9.27 -9.33 17.64
CA ALA A 76 8.40 -9.35 18.79
C ALA A 76 8.80 -10.42 19.83
N PRO A 77 8.85 -10.07 21.13
CA PRO A 77 9.01 -11.04 22.20
C PRO A 77 7.79 -11.98 22.25
N ALA A 78 8.03 -13.25 22.59
CA ALA A 78 7.02 -14.32 22.51
C ALA A 78 5.71 -14.01 23.25
N VAL A 79 5.77 -13.22 24.31
CA VAL A 79 4.62 -12.87 25.18
C VAL A 79 3.70 -11.83 24.54
N ALA A 80 4.22 -10.92 23.70
CA ALA A 80 3.47 -9.81 23.11
C ALA A 80 3.26 -9.97 21.59
N ARG A 81 3.74 -11.06 20.99
CA ARG A 81 3.72 -11.29 19.54
C ARG A 81 2.33 -11.12 18.93
N GLY A 82 1.29 -11.66 19.57
CA GLY A 82 -0.09 -11.52 19.08
C GLY A 82 -0.60 -10.08 19.05
N SER A 83 -0.33 -9.29 20.09
CA SER A 83 -0.74 -7.87 20.13
C SER A 83 0.04 -7.03 19.11
N LEU A 84 1.36 -7.28 19.00
CA LEU A 84 2.23 -6.57 18.07
C LEU A 84 1.86 -6.84 16.60
N THR A 85 1.44 -8.05 16.26
CA THR A 85 0.99 -8.39 14.90
C THR A 85 -0.34 -7.75 14.49
N SER A 86 -1.18 -7.34 15.45
CA SER A 86 -2.47 -6.67 15.15
C SER A 86 -2.33 -5.16 14.90
N PHE A 87 -1.25 -4.52 15.35
CA PHE A 87 -1.03 -3.08 15.11
C PHE A 87 -1.08 -2.70 13.63
N PRO A 88 -0.38 -3.39 12.70
CA PRO A 88 -0.47 -3.10 11.27
C PRO A 88 -1.91 -3.09 10.73
N GLU A 89 -2.75 -4.03 11.15
CA GLU A 89 -4.14 -4.10 10.73
C GLU A 89 -4.97 -2.93 11.28
N ILE A 90 -4.72 -2.52 12.53
CA ILE A 90 -5.36 -1.33 13.11
C ILE A 90 -4.98 -0.08 12.31
N PHE A 91 -3.70 0.09 11.96
CA PHE A 91 -3.24 1.21 11.14
C PHE A 91 -3.84 1.20 9.73
N ILE A 92 -3.98 0.02 9.11
CA ILE A 92 -4.64 -0.12 7.81
C ILE A 92 -6.11 0.33 7.90
N ASN A 93 -6.86 -0.16 8.90
CA ASN A 93 -8.25 0.24 9.10
C ASN A 93 -8.38 1.75 9.38
N PHE A 94 -7.49 2.30 10.19
CA PHE A 94 -7.44 3.73 10.46
C PHE A 94 -7.17 4.55 9.20
N GLY A 95 -6.25 4.09 8.34
CA GLY A 95 -5.98 4.70 7.04
C GLY A 95 -7.19 4.66 6.10
N ILE A 96 -7.90 3.54 6.04
CA ILE A 96 -9.14 3.40 5.27
C ILE A 96 -10.21 4.38 5.78
N LEU A 97 -10.37 4.50 7.11
CA LEU A 97 -11.29 5.44 7.73
C LEU A 97 -10.95 6.89 7.34
N LEU A 98 -9.68 7.30 7.46
CA LEU A 98 -9.22 8.62 7.04
C LEU A 98 -9.45 8.87 5.54
N GLY A 99 -9.30 7.83 4.71
CA GLY A 99 -9.63 7.88 3.29
C GLY A 99 -11.11 8.18 3.06
N TYR A 100 -12.02 7.49 3.76
CA TYR A 100 -13.45 7.77 3.67
C TYR A 100 -13.83 9.16 4.21
N VAL A 101 -13.24 9.59 5.32
CA VAL A 101 -13.47 10.94 5.86
C VAL A 101 -12.99 12.01 4.88
N SER A 102 -11.81 11.82 4.28
CA SER A 102 -11.29 12.72 3.25
C SER A 102 -12.20 12.73 2.02
N ASN A 103 -12.66 11.57 1.56
CA ASN A 103 -13.61 11.46 0.46
C ASN A 103 -14.90 12.23 0.76
N TYR A 104 -15.45 12.09 1.97
CA TYR A 104 -16.63 12.82 2.40
C TYR A 104 -16.40 14.34 2.44
N ALA A 105 -15.28 14.79 3.00
CA ALA A 105 -14.91 16.20 3.10
C ALA A 105 -14.73 16.86 1.72
N PHE A 106 -14.18 16.14 0.75
CA PHE A 106 -13.97 16.63 -0.61
C PHE A 106 -15.16 16.40 -1.56
N SER A 107 -16.22 15.69 -1.12
CA SER A 107 -17.41 15.40 -1.93
C SER A 107 -18.15 16.63 -2.46
N GLY A 108 -17.97 17.81 -1.83
CA GLY A 108 -18.53 19.09 -2.28
C GLY A 108 -17.80 19.78 -3.45
N LEU A 109 -16.66 19.24 -3.93
CA LEU A 109 -15.87 19.85 -5.00
C LEU A 109 -16.36 19.48 -6.42
N PRO A 110 -16.11 20.32 -7.44
CA PRO A 110 -16.49 20.06 -8.83
C PRO A 110 -15.99 18.71 -9.35
N ALA A 111 -16.87 17.95 -10.01
CA ALA A 111 -16.65 16.58 -10.48
C ALA A 111 -15.37 16.38 -11.33
N HIS A 112 -14.85 17.44 -11.95
CA HIS A 112 -13.61 17.44 -12.74
C HIS A 112 -12.33 17.22 -11.91
N ILE A 113 -12.27 17.73 -10.67
CA ILE A 113 -11.11 17.62 -9.76
C ILE A 113 -11.32 16.54 -8.69
N ASN A 114 -12.58 16.25 -8.36
CA ASN A 114 -12.91 15.45 -7.19
C ASN A 114 -12.29 14.04 -7.22
N TRP A 115 -12.37 13.36 -8.36
CA TRP A 115 -11.79 12.02 -8.53
C TRP A 115 -10.26 11.95 -8.44
N ARG A 116 -9.55 13.08 -8.62
CA ARG A 116 -8.08 13.13 -8.52
C ARG A 116 -7.60 13.27 -7.07
N ILE A 117 -8.36 13.99 -6.25
CA ILE A 117 -8.06 14.21 -4.83
C ILE A 117 -8.56 13.02 -3.99
N MET A 118 -9.60 12.34 -4.47
CA MET A 118 -10.20 11.17 -3.82
C MET A 118 -9.50 9.83 -4.11
N LEU A 119 -8.44 9.82 -4.94
CA LEU A 119 -7.73 8.60 -5.37
C LEU A 119 -6.59 8.24 -4.42
#